data_AF-A0A219AEM1-F1
#
_entry.id   AF-A0A219AEM1-F1
#
_cell.length_a   1.000
_cell.length_b   1.000
_cell.length_c   1.000
_cell.angle_alpha   90.00
_cell.angle_beta   90.00
_cell.angle_gamma   90.00
#
_symmetry.space_group_name_H-M   'P 1'
#
loop_
_entity.id
_entity.type
_entity.pdbx_description
1 polymer ?
#
loop_
_entity_poly.entity_id
_entity_poly.type
_entity_poly.pdbx_seq_one_letter_code
_entity_poly.pdbx_strand_id
1 'polypeptide(L)'
;MWRKTKRVFPVFLILLLFACSKKSENQEAKSVPQKDAVPAKPAPQEPPLSYKKYKGAWFDIAYPFSFKAENSQKSSTSITGFDSAVFTSADGSVQFYIFSPQWSGDAKDIALKSNEIKTDSSSEIINGLTVKRWTIQAKDGSYFRSYESTSETASNINKIFGIKYSSQKELDRYRQAYLHFKNSLQQYAD
;
A
#
# COMPACT_ATOMS: atom_id res chain seq x y z
N MET A 1 46.55 -2.52 18.20
CA MET A 1 45.18 -2.43 18.77
C MET A 1 44.50 -1.20 18.21
N TRP A 2 43.57 -1.34 17.25
CA TRP A 2 42.87 -0.20 16.65
C TRP A 2 41.36 -0.45 16.73
N ARG A 3 40.65 0.34 17.54
CA ARG A 3 39.19 0.25 17.71
C ARG A 3 38.51 0.95 16.52
N LYS A 4 37.69 0.22 15.75
CA LYS A 4 36.74 0.81 14.80
C LYS A 4 35.40 1.04 15.50
N THR A 5 35.06 2.31 15.70
CA THR A 5 33.77 2.81 16.17
C THR A 5 32.71 2.61 15.07
N LYS A 6 31.67 1.83 15.37
CA LYS A 6 30.46 1.72 14.52
C LYS A 6 29.56 2.92 14.80
N ARG A 7 29.27 3.72 13.78
CA ARG A 7 28.21 4.75 13.83
C ARG A 7 26.86 4.04 13.84
N VAL A 8 26.09 4.27 14.90
CA VAL A 8 24.70 3.85 15.05
C VAL A 8 23.84 5.02 14.58
N PHE A 9 23.03 4.83 13.54
CA PHE A 9 22.00 5.79 13.14
C PHE A 9 20.72 5.52 13.95
N PRO A 10 20.03 6.54 14.49
CA PRO A 10 18.90 6.32 15.37
C PRO A 10 17.66 5.94 14.56
N VAL A 11 17.01 4.86 15.02
CA VAL A 11 15.67 4.43 14.62
C VAL A 11 14.67 5.46 15.18
N PHE A 12 14.00 6.20 14.29
CA PHE A 12 12.89 7.08 14.69
C PHE A 12 11.62 6.24 14.84
N LEU A 13 11.37 5.82 16.08
CA LEU A 13 10.13 5.23 16.57
C LEU A 13 9.15 6.38 16.85
N ILE A 14 8.14 6.59 16.00
CA ILE A 14 7.06 7.57 16.28
C ILE A 14 5.95 6.84 17.06
N LEU A 15 6.04 6.92 18.39
CA LEU A 15 4.89 6.77 19.29
C LEU A 15 4.10 8.08 19.30
N LEU A 16 2.81 8.04 19.01
CA LEU A 16 1.89 9.14 19.31
C LEU A 16 0.89 8.67 20.37
N LEU A 17 1.19 8.99 21.62
CA LEU A 17 0.23 9.11 22.71
C LEU A 17 0.30 10.54 23.22
N PHE A 18 -0.77 11.32 23.03
CA PHE A 18 -1.18 12.32 24.00
C PHE A 18 -2.69 12.54 23.91
N ALA A 19 -3.37 12.10 24.96
CA ALA A 19 -4.70 12.53 25.35
C ALA A 19 -4.55 13.65 26.41
N CYS A 20 -5.33 14.74 26.26
CA CYS A 20 -5.78 15.75 27.23
C CYS A 20 -6.13 17.03 26.43
N SER A 21 -7.11 17.88 26.75
CA SER A 21 -8.09 18.00 27.83
C SER A 21 -9.16 19.01 27.35
N LYS A 22 -10.31 19.04 28.02
CA LYS A 22 -11.49 19.87 27.70
C LYS A 22 -11.31 21.37 28.04
N LYS A 23 -11.89 22.20 27.17
CA LYS A 23 -12.78 23.38 27.38
C LYS A 23 -12.40 24.47 28.41
N SER A 24 -12.25 25.71 27.92
CA SER A 24 -12.85 26.91 28.52
C SER A 24 -12.91 28.06 27.51
N GLU A 25 -13.99 28.83 27.59
CA GLU A 25 -14.47 29.91 26.75
C GLU A 25 -14.21 31.25 27.46
N ASN A 26 -13.78 32.32 26.76
CA ASN A 26 -14.32 33.68 26.93
C ASN A 26 -13.82 34.66 25.85
N GLN A 27 -14.64 35.66 25.53
CA GLN A 27 -14.59 36.58 24.38
C GLN A 27 -13.93 37.95 24.66
N GLU A 28 -13.82 38.73 23.56
CA GLU A 28 -13.78 40.21 23.43
C GLU A 28 -12.36 40.85 23.34
N ALA A 29 -11.95 41.71 22.38
CA ALA A 29 -12.63 42.58 21.42
C ALA A 29 -11.69 43.09 20.27
N LYS A 30 -12.34 43.62 19.20
CA LYS A 30 -11.94 44.75 18.30
C LYS A 30 -10.96 44.59 17.10
N SER A 31 -11.60 44.50 15.92
CA SER A 31 -11.49 45.33 14.69
C SER A 31 -10.16 45.58 13.95
N VAL A 32 -10.07 45.05 12.71
CA VAL A 32 -9.49 45.68 11.49
C VAL A 32 -10.27 45.14 10.27
N PRO A 33 -10.66 45.95 9.26
CA PRO A 33 -11.36 45.45 8.07
C PRO A 33 -10.37 44.71 7.17
N GLN A 34 -10.51 43.38 7.09
CA GLN A 34 -9.68 42.54 6.24
C GLN A 34 -10.21 42.59 4.79
N LYS A 35 -9.42 43.27 3.95
CA LYS A 35 -9.44 43.27 2.49
C LYS A 35 -9.62 41.86 1.92
N ASP A 36 -10.47 41.75 0.90
CA ASP A 36 -10.92 40.52 0.24
C ASP A 36 -9.83 39.44 0.13
N ALA A 37 -9.90 38.43 1.00
CA ALA A 37 -9.16 37.20 0.81
C ALA A 37 -9.91 36.39 -0.26
N VAL A 38 -9.31 36.33 -1.46
CA VAL A 38 -9.71 35.37 -2.49
C VAL A 38 -9.73 33.97 -1.85
N PRO A 39 -10.86 33.25 -1.84
CA PRO A 39 -10.91 31.94 -1.22
C PRO A 39 -9.91 31.02 -1.93
N ALA A 40 -8.98 30.47 -1.15
CA ALA A 40 -8.07 29.45 -1.62
C ALA A 40 -8.90 28.33 -2.27
N LYS A 41 -8.59 28.02 -3.53
CA LYS A 41 -9.18 26.90 -4.28
C LYS A 41 -9.21 25.67 -3.36
N PRO A 42 -10.39 25.05 -3.12
CA PRO A 42 -10.46 23.85 -2.31
C PRO A 42 -9.45 22.82 -2.84
N ALA A 43 -8.70 22.20 -1.93
CA ALA A 43 -7.94 20.99 -2.27
C ALA A 43 -8.86 20.06 -3.07
N PRO A 44 -8.38 19.40 -4.15
CA PRO A 44 -9.21 18.51 -4.94
C PRO A 44 -9.90 17.52 -4.00
N GLN A 45 -11.23 17.67 -3.85
CA GLN A 45 -12.02 16.79 -3.00
C GLN A 45 -11.91 15.40 -3.62
N GLU A 46 -11.42 14.44 -2.83
CA GLU A 46 -11.36 13.04 -3.26
C GLU A 46 -12.78 12.63 -3.68
N PRO A 47 -12.99 12.16 -4.93
CA PRO A 47 -14.30 11.71 -5.34
C PRO A 47 -14.75 10.58 -4.41
N PRO A 48 -16.04 10.49 -4.05
CA PRO A 48 -16.53 9.42 -3.18
C PRO A 48 -16.10 8.07 -3.75
N LEU A 49 -15.31 7.33 -2.98
CA LEU A 49 -14.71 6.06 -3.41
C LEU A 49 -15.80 4.99 -3.46
N SER A 50 -16.39 4.81 -4.64
CA SER A 50 -17.15 3.60 -4.97
C SER A 50 -16.18 2.47 -5.33
N TYR A 51 -16.55 1.23 -5.03
CA TYR A 51 -15.69 0.06 -5.24
C TYR A 51 -16.36 -0.97 -6.14
N LYS A 52 -15.55 -1.65 -6.95
CA LYS A 52 -15.92 -2.86 -7.71
C LYS A 52 -15.27 -4.06 -7.05
N LYS A 53 -15.81 -5.25 -7.33
CA LYS A 53 -15.24 -6.52 -6.90
C LYS A 53 -14.55 -7.21 -8.07
N TYR A 54 -13.33 -7.67 -7.85
CA TYR A 54 -12.58 -8.55 -8.75
C TYR A 54 -12.60 -9.98 -8.21
N LYS A 55 -12.71 -10.96 -9.12
CA LYS A 55 -12.70 -12.38 -8.82
C LYS A 55 -11.43 -13.01 -9.36
N GLY A 56 -10.54 -13.41 -8.46
CA GLY A 56 -9.39 -14.25 -8.77
C GLY A 56 -9.75 -15.73 -8.80
N ALA A 57 -8.75 -16.60 -8.86
CA ALA A 57 -8.96 -18.05 -8.79
C ALA A 57 -9.45 -18.50 -7.41
N TRP A 58 -8.84 -17.94 -6.35
CA TRP A 58 -9.06 -18.34 -4.95
C TRP A 58 -9.33 -17.16 -4.04
N PHE A 59 -9.73 -16.03 -4.61
CA PHE A 59 -10.04 -14.84 -3.82
C PHE A 59 -11.03 -13.91 -4.52
N ASP A 60 -11.73 -13.12 -3.73
CA ASP A 60 -12.36 -11.88 -4.15
C ASP A 60 -11.64 -10.69 -3.50
N ILE A 61 -11.59 -9.56 -4.19
CA ILE A 61 -11.04 -8.31 -3.63
C ILE A 61 -11.79 -7.09 -4.16
N ALA A 62 -11.99 -6.08 -3.33
CA ALA A 62 -12.60 -4.82 -3.72
C ALA A 62 -11.55 -3.80 -4.14
N TYR A 63 -11.77 -3.09 -5.24
CA TYR A 63 -10.87 -2.07 -5.79
C TYR A 63 -11.65 -0.83 -6.25
N PRO A 64 -11.04 0.37 -6.29
CA PRO A 64 -11.78 1.59 -6.65
C PRO A 64 -12.42 1.49 -8.03
N PHE A 65 -13.66 1.95 -8.17
CA PHE A 65 -14.47 1.81 -9.38
C PHE A 65 -13.80 2.38 -10.65
N SER A 66 -13.03 3.46 -10.47
CA SER A 66 -12.31 4.16 -11.54
C SER A 66 -11.05 3.43 -12.01
N PHE A 67 -10.59 2.40 -11.30
CA PHE A 67 -9.38 1.67 -11.67
C PHE A 67 -9.69 0.65 -12.76
N LYS A 68 -8.72 0.42 -13.64
CA LYS A 68 -8.72 -0.69 -14.60
C LYS A 68 -8.10 -1.91 -13.96
N ALA A 69 -8.81 -3.03 -13.92
CA ALA A 69 -8.30 -4.32 -13.45
C ALA A 69 -7.70 -5.12 -14.62
N GLU A 70 -6.54 -5.74 -14.39
CA GLU A 70 -5.83 -6.59 -15.36
C GLU A 70 -5.37 -7.88 -14.67
N ASN A 71 -5.65 -9.01 -15.31
CA ASN A 71 -5.15 -10.31 -14.87
C ASN A 71 -3.63 -10.37 -15.05
N SER A 72 -2.92 -11.01 -14.11
CA SER A 72 -1.45 -11.10 -14.16
C SER A 72 -0.98 -12.56 -14.21
N GLN A 73 -0.81 -13.23 -13.07
CA GLN A 73 -0.33 -14.61 -13.01
C GLN A 73 -1.49 -15.60 -13.01
N LYS A 74 -1.52 -16.50 -14.00
CA LYS A 74 -2.50 -17.58 -14.09
C LYS A 74 -2.36 -18.51 -12.88
N SER A 75 -3.50 -19.02 -12.38
CA SER A 75 -3.49 -19.94 -11.24
C SER A 75 -2.84 -21.27 -11.59
N SER A 76 -2.00 -21.79 -10.69
CA SER A 76 -1.43 -23.13 -10.81
C SER A 76 -2.35 -24.22 -10.25
N THR A 77 -3.28 -23.87 -9.35
CA THR A 77 -4.17 -24.82 -8.66
C THR A 77 -5.62 -24.74 -9.14
N SER A 78 -5.96 -23.79 -10.01
CA SER A 78 -7.28 -23.70 -10.63
C SER A 78 -7.22 -23.66 -12.15
N ILE A 79 -8.14 -24.39 -12.79
CA ILE A 79 -8.33 -24.36 -14.24
C ILE A 79 -8.81 -22.97 -14.72
N THR A 80 -9.52 -22.23 -13.86
CA THR A 80 -10.08 -20.90 -14.15
C THR A 80 -9.49 -19.82 -13.23
N GLY A 81 -9.54 -18.56 -13.65
CA GLY A 81 -9.05 -17.45 -12.82
C GLY A 81 -7.52 -17.33 -12.76
N PHE A 82 -7.08 -16.38 -11.94
CA PHE A 82 -5.69 -15.93 -11.80
C PHE A 82 -5.34 -15.79 -10.31
N ASP A 83 -4.09 -16.10 -9.95
CA ASP A 83 -3.58 -15.95 -8.58
C ASP A 83 -3.15 -14.51 -8.30
N SER A 84 -2.89 -13.70 -9.35
CA SER A 84 -2.63 -12.27 -9.20
C SER A 84 -3.33 -11.39 -10.22
N ALA A 85 -3.50 -10.13 -9.81
CA ALA A 85 -4.06 -9.07 -10.62
C ALA A 85 -3.42 -7.72 -10.28
N VAL A 86 -3.46 -6.81 -11.27
CA VAL A 86 -3.03 -5.42 -11.17
C VAL A 86 -4.23 -4.50 -11.38
N PHE A 87 -4.32 -3.43 -10.60
CA PHE A 87 -5.40 -2.44 -10.67
C PHE A 87 -4.79 -1.06 -10.86
N THR A 88 -4.94 -0.46 -12.03
CA THR A 88 -4.31 0.81 -12.40
C THR A 88 -5.29 1.96 -12.25
N SER A 89 -4.88 3.05 -11.58
CA SER A 89 -5.68 4.28 -11.47
C SER A 89 -5.95 4.90 -12.84
N ALA A 90 -7.05 5.65 -12.97
CA ALA A 90 -7.43 6.28 -14.24
C ALA A 90 -6.37 7.27 -14.77
N ASP A 91 -5.62 7.91 -13.88
CA ASP A 91 -4.50 8.81 -14.19
C ASP A 91 -3.15 8.08 -14.33
N GLY A 92 -3.12 6.76 -14.12
CA GLY A 92 -1.92 5.91 -14.23
C GLY A 92 -0.86 6.16 -13.15
N SER A 93 -1.12 7.03 -12.17
CA SER A 93 -0.14 7.40 -11.15
C SER A 93 0.12 6.32 -10.11
N VAL A 94 -0.86 5.42 -9.92
CA VAL A 94 -0.78 4.31 -8.96
C VAL A 94 -1.29 3.00 -9.55
N GLN A 95 -0.69 1.88 -9.14
CA GLN A 95 -1.21 0.55 -9.38
C GLN A 95 -1.27 -0.24 -8.08
N PHE A 96 -2.41 -0.87 -7.78
CA PHE A 96 -2.49 -1.88 -6.72
C PHE A 96 -2.23 -3.26 -7.28
N TYR A 97 -1.69 -4.14 -6.45
CA TYR A 97 -1.34 -5.50 -6.79
C TYR A 97 -1.77 -6.45 -5.69
N ILE A 98 -2.23 -7.64 -6.08
CA ILE A 98 -2.51 -8.76 -5.20
C ILE A 98 -1.96 -10.03 -5.83
N PHE A 99 -1.31 -10.86 -5.02
CA PHE A 99 -1.07 -12.27 -5.26
C PHE A 99 -1.67 -13.05 -4.09
N SER A 100 -2.59 -13.95 -4.38
CA SER A 100 -3.32 -14.73 -3.38
C SER A 100 -3.74 -16.08 -3.96
N PRO A 101 -2.78 -16.99 -4.22
CA PRO A 101 -3.07 -18.38 -4.56
C PRO A 101 -3.82 -19.09 -3.42
N GLN A 102 -4.35 -20.28 -3.71
CA GLN A 102 -5.00 -21.13 -2.71
C GLN A 102 -4.09 -21.48 -1.53
N TRP A 103 -2.81 -21.74 -1.82
CA TRP A 103 -1.81 -22.23 -0.87
C TRP A 103 -0.51 -21.44 -1.02
N SER A 104 0.62 -22.14 -1.01
CA SER A 104 1.91 -21.55 -1.30
C SER A 104 2.01 -21.33 -2.80
N GLY A 105 2.91 -20.44 -3.17
CA GLY A 105 3.12 -20.08 -4.56
C GLY A 105 4.20 -19.03 -4.66
N ASP A 106 4.67 -18.81 -5.87
CA ASP A 106 5.68 -17.80 -6.17
C ASP A 106 5.10 -16.76 -7.13
N ALA A 107 5.25 -15.48 -6.80
CA ALA A 107 4.74 -14.36 -7.58
C ALA A 107 5.82 -13.91 -8.57
N LYS A 108 5.86 -14.56 -9.73
CA LYS A 108 6.92 -14.35 -10.75
C LYS A 108 6.74 -13.05 -11.52
N ASP A 109 5.50 -12.58 -11.60
CA ASP A 109 5.07 -11.35 -12.25
C ASP A 109 5.55 -10.06 -11.53
N ILE A 110 6.07 -10.18 -10.31
CA ILE A 110 6.70 -9.07 -9.58
C ILE A 110 8.22 -9.20 -9.47
N ALA A 111 8.86 -10.05 -10.27
CA ALA A 111 10.31 -10.18 -10.31
C ALA A 111 11.02 -8.83 -10.55
N LEU A 112 12.22 -8.66 -9.98
CA LEU A 112 13.04 -7.47 -10.17
C LEU A 112 13.46 -7.34 -11.64
N LYS A 113 13.24 -6.16 -12.24
CA LYS A 113 13.60 -5.86 -13.63
C LYS A 113 15.00 -5.26 -13.71
N SER A 114 15.62 -5.33 -14.89
CA SER A 114 16.99 -4.84 -15.12
C SER A 114 17.17 -3.33 -14.88
N ASN A 115 16.11 -2.54 -15.08
CA ASN A 115 16.08 -1.10 -14.83
C ASN A 115 15.66 -0.72 -13.40
N GLU A 116 15.59 -1.68 -12.48
CA GLU A 116 15.17 -1.47 -11.10
C GLU A 116 16.28 -1.83 -10.10
N ILE A 117 16.12 -1.33 -8.88
CA ILE A 117 16.93 -1.68 -7.71
C ILE A 117 16.03 -1.94 -6.52
N LYS A 118 16.41 -2.88 -5.65
CA LYS A 118 15.77 -3.09 -4.36
C LYS A 118 16.43 -2.17 -3.33
N THR A 119 15.67 -1.29 -2.68
CA THR A 119 16.22 -0.27 -1.77
C THR A 119 16.04 -0.67 -0.31
N ASP A 120 14.79 -1.00 0.07
CA ASP A 120 14.40 -1.26 1.44
C ASP A 120 13.86 -2.69 1.57
N SER A 121 14.16 -3.34 2.69
CA SER A 121 13.42 -4.54 3.08
C SER A 121 13.47 -4.80 4.58
N SER A 122 12.38 -5.37 5.10
CA SER A 122 12.28 -5.86 6.46
C SER A 122 11.58 -7.21 6.50
N SER A 123 11.79 -7.95 7.59
CA SER A 123 11.15 -9.23 7.87
C SER A 123 10.89 -9.33 9.36
N GLU A 124 9.68 -9.70 9.74
CA GLU A 124 9.26 -9.85 11.13
C GLU A 124 8.26 -11.00 11.27
N ILE A 125 8.08 -11.48 12.51
CA ILE A 125 7.06 -12.48 12.84
C ILE A 125 5.95 -11.77 13.62
N ILE A 126 4.72 -11.83 13.10
CA ILE A 126 3.52 -11.26 13.72
C ILE A 126 2.49 -12.37 13.85
N ASN A 127 2.10 -12.70 15.09
CA ASN A 127 1.08 -13.73 15.37
C ASN A 127 1.37 -15.08 14.69
N GLY A 128 2.63 -15.52 14.65
CA GLY A 128 3.06 -16.75 13.98
C GLY A 128 3.30 -16.63 12.46
N LEU A 129 2.88 -15.52 11.85
CA LEU A 129 3.05 -15.27 10.41
C LEU A 129 4.35 -14.53 10.14
N THR A 130 5.09 -14.96 9.11
CA THR A 130 6.22 -14.19 8.58
C THR A 130 5.69 -13.07 7.70
N VAL A 131 5.95 -11.83 8.08
CA VAL A 131 5.64 -10.65 7.29
C VAL A 131 6.93 -10.07 6.72
N LYS A 132 7.04 -10.00 5.40
CA LYS A 132 8.17 -9.35 4.71
C LYS A 132 7.67 -8.13 3.99
N ARG A 133 8.41 -7.03 4.08
CA ARG A 133 8.15 -5.82 3.29
C ARG A 133 9.37 -5.48 2.47
N TRP A 134 9.17 -5.04 1.24
CA TRP A 134 10.27 -4.57 0.41
C TRP A 134 9.83 -3.54 -0.60
N THR A 135 10.75 -2.67 -0.98
CA THR A 135 10.55 -1.65 -2.01
C THR A 135 11.52 -1.88 -3.16
N ILE A 136 10.99 -1.76 -4.37
CA ILE A 136 11.75 -1.74 -5.61
C ILE A 136 11.56 -0.37 -6.25
N GLN A 137 12.65 0.25 -6.65
CA GLN A 137 12.69 1.58 -7.26
C GLN A 137 13.24 1.48 -8.68
N ALA A 138 12.66 2.25 -9.60
CA ALA A 138 13.25 2.45 -10.92
C ALA A 138 14.58 3.21 -10.80
N LYS A 139 15.61 2.81 -11.55
CA LYS A 139 16.94 3.45 -11.50
C LYS A 139 16.94 4.93 -11.88
N ASP A 140 15.97 5.34 -12.69
CA ASP A 140 15.74 6.74 -13.08
C ASP A 140 14.87 7.53 -12.07
N GLY A 141 14.41 6.88 -11.01
CA GLY A 141 13.54 7.47 -9.99
C GLY A 141 12.10 7.69 -10.43
N SER A 142 11.68 7.18 -11.60
CA SER A 142 10.34 7.44 -12.17
C SER A 142 9.19 6.79 -11.39
N TYR A 143 9.46 5.71 -10.66
CA TYR A 143 8.47 5.05 -9.80
C TYR A 143 9.10 4.19 -8.71
N PHE A 144 8.24 3.82 -7.77
CA PHE A 144 8.47 2.87 -6.71
C PHE A 144 7.39 1.78 -6.78
N ARG A 145 7.71 0.56 -6.36
CA ARG A 145 6.74 -0.51 -6.10
C ARG A 145 7.07 -1.19 -4.78
N SER A 146 6.17 -1.04 -3.83
CA SER A 146 6.31 -1.51 -2.45
C SER A 146 5.40 -2.69 -2.21
N TYR A 147 5.91 -3.72 -1.56
CA TYR A 147 5.23 -4.98 -1.34
C TYR A 147 5.22 -5.35 0.14
N GLU A 148 4.17 -6.06 0.53
CA GLU A 148 4.06 -6.76 1.81
C GLU A 148 3.60 -8.18 1.52
N SER A 149 4.42 -9.17 1.89
CA SER A 149 4.03 -10.57 1.90
C SER A 149 3.67 -11.02 3.31
N THR A 150 2.63 -11.84 3.43
CA THR A 150 2.35 -12.62 4.63
C THR A 150 2.43 -14.09 4.27
N SER A 151 3.28 -14.83 4.97
CA SER A 151 3.47 -16.25 4.72
C SER A 151 3.58 -17.06 6.01
N GLU A 152 3.09 -18.29 5.99
CA GLU A 152 3.26 -19.26 7.07
C GLU A 152 3.54 -20.65 6.50
N THR A 153 4.63 -21.26 6.96
CA THR A 153 5.10 -22.55 6.44
C THR A 153 4.15 -23.70 6.81
N ALA A 154 3.55 -23.67 8.00
CA ALA A 154 2.72 -24.76 8.49
C ALA A 154 1.37 -24.87 7.73
N SER A 155 0.78 -23.74 7.40
CA SER A 155 -0.51 -23.64 6.68
C SER A 155 -0.33 -23.41 5.18
N ASN A 156 0.93 -23.36 4.69
CA ASN A 156 1.27 -23.03 3.32
C ASN A 156 0.61 -21.73 2.82
N ILE A 157 0.49 -20.71 3.66
CA ILE A 157 -0.08 -19.43 3.21
C ILE A 157 1.02 -18.63 2.51
N ASN A 158 0.73 -18.07 1.33
CA ASN A 158 1.51 -16.96 0.77
C ASN A 158 0.58 -15.95 0.08
N LYS A 159 0.43 -14.76 0.68
CA LYS A 159 -0.25 -13.63 0.04
C LYS A 159 0.68 -12.44 -0.06
N ILE A 160 0.57 -11.68 -1.14
CA ILE A 160 1.36 -10.48 -1.37
C ILE A 160 0.43 -9.36 -1.80
N PHE A 161 0.51 -8.24 -1.11
CA PHE A 161 -0.06 -6.98 -1.57
C PHE A 161 1.04 -6.08 -2.09
N GLY A 162 0.76 -5.31 -3.14
CA GLY A 162 1.69 -4.33 -3.67
C GLY A 162 1.03 -3.02 -4.04
N ILE A 163 1.81 -1.95 -4.01
CA ILE A 163 1.45 -0.64 -4.54
C ILE A 163 2.62 -0.08 -5.34
N LYS A 164 2.39 0.21 -6.61
CA LYS A 164 3.29 0.98 -7.48
C LYS A 164 2.83 2.43 -7.49
N TYR A 165 3.74 3.39 -7.38
CA TYR A 165 3.44 4.82 -7.33
C TYR A 165 4.60 5.66 -7.89
N SER A 166 4.28 6.81 -8.47
CA SER A 166 5.28 7.72 -9.06
C SER A 166 5.95 8.64 -8.02
N SER A 167 5.30 8.92 -6.90
CA SER A 167 5.83 9.81 -5.85
C SER A 167 5.15 9.58 -4.50
N GLN A 168 5.75 10.09 -3.41
CA GLN A 168 5.16 10.03 -2.07
C GLN A 168 3.77 10.71 -2.02
N LYS A 169 3.59 11.80 -2.77
CA LYS A 169 2.30 12.49 -2.87
C LYS A 169 1.20 11.56 -3.41
N GLU A 170 1.50 10.78 -4.45
CA GLU A 170 0.53 9.83 -5.02
C GLU A 170 0.29 8.64 -4.08
N LEU A 171 1.33 8.14 -3.39
CA LEU A 171 1.17 7.14 -2.34
C LEU A 171 0.21 7.63 -1.23
N ASP A 172 0.38 8.86 -0.77
CA ASP A 172 -0.44 9.46 0.28
C ASP A 172 -1.88 9.66 -0.18
N ARG A 173 -2.08 10.16 -1.40
CA ARG A 173 -3.38 10.36 -2.04
C ARG A 173 -4.19 9.06 -2.13
N TYR A 174 -3.54 7.94 -2.44
CA TYR A 174 -4.22 6.65 -2.60
C TYR A 174 -4.17 5.76 -1.36
N ARG A 175 -3.62 6.24 -0.23
CA ARG A 175 -3.41 5.44 0.98
C ARG A 175 -4.69 4.80 1.51
N GLN A 176 -5.77 5.58 1.65
CA GLN A 176 -7.03 5.06 2.19
C GLN A 176 -7.67 4.01 1.26
N ALA A 177 -7.65 4.27 -0.05
CA ALA A 177 -8.11 3.31 -1.05
C ALA A 177 -7.29 2.01 -1.03
N TYR A 178 -5.97 2.10 -0.84
CA TYR A 178 -5.09 0.93 -0.74
C TYR A 178 -5.34 0.12 0.54
N LEU A 179 -5.57 0.79 1.68
CA LEU A 179 -5.94 0.11 2.92
C LEU A 179 -7.28 -0.63 2.78
N HIS A 180 -8.29 0.00 2.16
CA HIS A 180 -9.55 -0.66 1.86
C HIS A 180 -9.35 -1.87 0.94
N PHE A 181 -8.56 -1.73 -0.13
CA PHE A 181 -8.21 -2.83 -1.02
C PHE A 181 -7.64 -4.03 -0.26
N LYS A 182 -6.63 -3.79 0.60
CA LYS A 182 -6.03 -4.84 1.45
C LYS A 182 -7.05 -5.51 2.37
N ASN A 183 -7.85 -4.71 3.06
CA ASN A 183 -8.80 -5.19 4.07
C ASN A 183 -10.02 -5.90 3.46
N SER A 184 -10.26 -5.73 2.16
CA SER A 184 -11.38 -6.35 1.45
C SER A 184 -11.08 -7.75 0.90
N LEU A 185 -9.85 -8.24 1.05
CA LEU A 185 -9.47 -9.56 0.56
C LEU A 185 -10.29 -10.65 1.27
N GLN A 186 -11.03 -11.41 0.49
CA GLN A 186 -11.68 -12.64 0.91
C GLN A 186 -11.00 -13.80 0.17
N GLN A 187 -10.30 -14.65 0.91
CA GLN A 187 -9.68 -15.86 0.36
C GLN A 187 -10.63 -17.06 0.49
N TYR A 188 -10.49 -17.98 -0.46
CA TYR A 188 -11.20 -19.26 -0.49
C TYR A 188 -10.19 -20.40 -0.31
N ALA A 189 -10.61 -21.39 0.46
CA ALA A 189 -9.97 -22.70 0.52
C ALA A 189 -11.00 -23.75 0.04
N ASP A 190 -10.52 -24.95 -0.26
CA ASP A 190 -11.36 -26.13 -0.52
C ASP A 190 -12.07 -26.66 0.73
#